data_AF-A0A316HVC7-F1
#
_entry.id   AF-A0A316HVC7-F1
#
_cell.length_a   1.000
_cell.length_b   1.000
_cell.length_c   1.000
_cell.angle_alpha   90.00
_cell.angle_beta   90.00
_cell.angle_gamma   90.00
#
_symmetry.space_group_name_H-M   'P 1'
#
loop_
_entity.id
_entity.type
_entity.pdbx_description
1 polymer ?
#
loop_
_entity_poly.entity_id
_entity_poly.type
_entity_poly.pdbx_seq_one_letter_code
_entity_poly.pdbx_strand_id
1 'polypeptide(L)'
;MFRYEVVHWYEDDHDEIVEVLARAVDTDGLFARPRPGDRERVVLRGCPPSFAGLTGNCMLEIGTDDEWQWWSLEDLVVHGTVPDGDLIDVVASAEVRLVDDGPGLGPCCNLSTAGARVGGCRGVDGFPRQWEGLDWPPVALIGVDHPERIRPLDRRKHSWAGGERLHALDRHGHVMAKVPIDLDVASVTPSALGDGLFDVVLDQSDSEERPDPSARAVWDLWREGVPAERNLWAPFDTAGRQAWSRLTLQRLEKSAADQVGGVYHLDGRHVTDEPGLHLAMSEALLGPGHYFGWGYDALADCLCGGFGVRPPFTLVWNDAQVAHGAIRDHFLLVLELMRRSGITVELKSPSTLDGVTGLDRRLAFGALVTSWVAGYTKAADLSAEPFADSWIVRGDQQDRQVERVVTDEAGTDWHVGKMWKGDWITVPTTAPDEMTARLMDAGLEMRPRETFMRRSLTDHPAPEPPAGYTIEVSREDVVIDVRLLFEGTEAASGRMAVVDSDAVPHRVFTTPAHRRQGLGSVVMGVLAREAAAAGAVDGLLFATADGLPLYRKLGWEIVSDVVIASNTKGKHDR
;
A
#
# COMPACT_ATOMS: atom_id res chain seq x y z
N MET A 1 -32.98 29.30 7.94
CA MET A 1 -31.97 28.89 8.93
C MET A 1 -30.62 29.11 8.30
N PHE A 2 -29.67 29.73 8.99
CA PHE A 2 -28.33 29.96 8.47
C PHE A 2 -27.56 28.64 8.40
N ARG A 3 -26.87 28.39 7.29
CA ARG A 3 -26.05 27.19 7.06
C ARG A 3 -24.57 27.44 7.26
N TYR A 4 -24.17 28.71 7.33
CA TYR A 4 -22.79 29.10 7.43
C TYR A 4 -22.59 30.28 8.38
N GLU A 5 -21.44 30.31 9.03
CA GLU A 5 -20.92 31.41 9.82
C GLU A 5 -19.62 31.92 9.17
N VAL A 6 -19.55 33.23 8.93
CA VAL A 6 -18.31 33.91 8.54
C VAL A 6 -17.60 34.29 9.83
N VAL A 7 -16.37 33.81 10.00
CA VAL A 7 -15.64 33.95 11.25
C VAL A 7 -14.23 34.51 11.05
N HIS A 8 -13.77 35.24 12.05
CA HIS A 8 -12.35 35.38 12.33
C HIS A 8 -11.94 34.35 13.37
N TRP A 9 -10.79 33.73 13.17
CA TRP A 9 -10.16 32.92 14.19
C TRP A 9 -8.74 33.41 14.46
N TYR A 10 -8.31 33.28 15.70
CA TYR A 10 -6.94 33.54 16.10
C TYR A 10 -6.61 32.74 17.37
N GLU A 11 -5.34 32.41 17.56
CA GLU A 11 -4.86 31.76 18.78
C GLU A 11 -4.51 32.79 19.85
N ASP A 12 -4.89 32.53 21.10
CA ASP A 12 -4.47 33.29 22.27
C ASP A 12 -3.97 32.34 23.37
N ASP A 13 -2.71 32.53 23.77
CA ASP A 13 -1.86 31.80 24.74
C ASP A 13 -1.96 30.26 24.77
N HIS A 14 -3.13 29.61 24.71
CA HIS A 14 -3.34 28.17 24.55
C HIS A 14 -4.67 27.77 23.84
N ASP A 15 -5.55 28.71 23.45
CA ASP A 15 -6.90 28.43 22.93
C ASP A 15 -7.16 29.07 21.55
N GLU A 16 -7.94 28.38 20.70
CA GLU A 16 -8.49 28.91 19.46
C GLU A 16 -9.71 29.79 19.79
N ILE A 17 -9.62 31.10 19.52
CA ILE A 17 -10.74 32.04 19.67
C ILE A 17 -11.42 32.22 18.32
N VAL A 18 -12.75 32.13 18.31
CA VAL A 18 -13.59 32.30 17.10
C VAL A 18 -14.57 33.46 17.31
N GLU A 19 -14.48 34.50 16.48
CA GLU A 19 -15.44 35.60 16.42
C GLU A 19 -16.36 35.44 15.21
N VAL A 20 -17.67 35.29 15.45
CA VAL A 20 -18.68 35.26 14.38
C VAL A 20 -19.00 36.68 13.92
N LEU A 21 -18.69 36.97 12.67
CA LEU A 21 -18.92 38.27 12.02
C LEU A 21 -20.33 38.38 11.46
N ALA A 22 -20.73 37.36 10.71
CA ALA A 22 -21.96 37.31 9.95
C ALA A 22 -22.38 35.86 9.73
N ARG A 23 -23.63 35.64 9.32
CA ARG A 23 -24.21 34.33 9.03
C ARG A 23 -24.84 34.35 7.65
N ALA A 24 -24.62 33.30 6.87
CA ALA A 24 -25.16 33.14 5.53
C ALA A 24 -26.16 31.98 5.46
N VAL A 25 -27.24 32.17 4.71
CA VAL A 25 -28.25 31.13 4.49
C VAL A 25 -27.71 30.06 3.58
N ASP A 26 -26.98 30.45 2.53
CA ASP A 26 -26.32 29.51 1.64
C ASP A 26 -25.06 30.09 1.01
N THR A 27 -24.37 29.30 0.20
CA THR A 27 -23.26 29.75 -0.63
C THR A 27 -23.39 29.25 -2.05
N ASP A 28 -23.03 30.08 -3.02
CA ASP A 28 -22.73 29.65 -4.38
C ASP A 28 -21.24 29.84 -4.69
N GLY A 29 -20.71 29.01 -5.58
CA GLY A 29 -19.29 29.02 -5.94
C GLY A 29 -18.35 28.39 -4.91
N LEU A 30 -18.77 28.09 -3.67
CA LEU A 30 -17.89 27.52 -2.62
C LEU A 30 -17.24 26.18 -3.04
N PHE A 31 -18.04 25.26 -3.58
CA PHE A 31 -17.58 23.97 -4.09
C PHE A 31 -17.14 24.13 -5.55
N ALA A 32 -15.85 24.33 -5.76
CA ALA A 32 -15.30 24.60 -7.08
C ALA A 32 -13.94 23.95 -7.23
N ARG A 33 -13.43 23.97 -8.45
CA ARG A 33 -12.01 23.75 -8.75
C ARG A 33 -11.39 25.09 -9.11
N PRO A 34 -10.07 25.26 -8.96
CA PRO A 34 -9.41 26.43 -9.51
C PRO A 34 -9.67 26.44 -11.02
N ARG A 35 -9.79 27.62 -11.62
CA ARG A 35 -9.89 27.71 -13.07
C ARG A 35 -8.62 27.11 -13.66
N PRO A 36 -8.73 26.22 -14.67
CA PRO A 36 -7.55 25.64 -15.29
C PRO A 36 -6.65 26.76 -15.79
N GLY A 37 -5.37 26.69 -15.41
CA GLY A 37 -4.36 27.59 -15.95
C GLY A 37 -4.17 27.40 -17.45
N ASP A 38 -3.50 28.35 -18.10
CA ASP A 38 -3.10 28.19 -19.49
C ASP A 38 -2.16 26.97 -19.62
N ARG A 39 -2.36 26.18 -20.66
CA ARG A 39 -1.48 25.04 -20.95
C ARG A 39 -0.16 25.53 -21.53
N GLU A 40 0.92 25.19 -20.85
CA GLU A 40 2.27 25.57 -21.24
C GLU A 40 2.96 24.45 -22.01
N ARG A 41 3.86 24.82 -22.93
CA ARG A 41 4.71 23.87 -23.63
C ARG A 41 5.93 23.56 -22.78
N VAL A 42 6.04 22.32 -22.31
CA VAL A 42 7.17 21.84 -21.51
C VAL A 42 8.10 21.00 -22.37
N VAL A 43 9.42 21.23 -22.29
CA VAL A 43 10.43 20.39 -22.94
C VAL A 43 11.34 19.79 -21.88
N LEU A 44 11.20 18.49 -21.60
CA LEU A 44 12.08 17.75 -20.69
C LEU A 44 13.31 17.27 -21.48
N ARG A 45 14.52 17.64 -21.06
CA ARG A 45 15.77 17.37 -21.77
C ARG A 45 16.48 16.13 -21.27
N GLY A 46 17.04 15.34 -22.17
CA GLY A 46 17.89 14.20 -21.82
C GLY A 46 17.20 13.21 -20.88
N CYS A 47 15.99 12.79 -21.23
CA CYS A 47 15.16 11.84 -20.47
C CYS A 47 15.44 10.40 -20.89
N PRO A 48 15.18 9.41 -20.03
CA PRO A 48 15.12 8.01 -20.42
C PRO A 48 14.04 7.77 -21.49
N PRO A 49 14.22 6.80 -22.42
CA PRO A 49 13.22 6.47 -23.43
C PRO A 49 11.82 6.15 -22.88
N SER A 50 11.71 5.71 -21.62
CA SER A 50 10.43 5.47 -20.94
C SER A 50 9.56 6.71 -20.81
N PHE A 51 10.14 7.92 -20.89
CA PHE A 51 9.39 9.17 -20.79
C PHE A 51 8.54 9.47 -22.04
N ALA A 52 8.74 8.74 -23.15
CA ALA A 52 7.97 8.92 -24.39
C ALA A 52 6.47 8.64 -24.23
N GLY A 53 6.10 7.81 -23.25
CA GLY A 53 4.71 7.41 -22.98
C GLY A 53 4.05 8.15 -21.82
N LEU A 54 4.67 9.20 -21.28
CA LEU A 54 4.13 9.92 -20.13
C LEU A 54 2.81 10.61 -20.47
N THR A 55 1.85 10.46 -19.56
CA THR A 55 0.58 11.19 -19.62
C THR A 55 -0.05 11.31 -18.24
N GLY A 56 -0.92 12.30 -18.07
CA GLY A 56 -1.64 12.55 -16.82
C GLY A 56 -0.82 13.40 -15.86
N ASN A 57 -1.12 13.28 -14.57
CA ASN A 57 -0.55 14.18 -13.57
C ASN A 57 0.85 13.73 -13.16
N CYS A 58 1.81 14.64 -13.28
CA CYS A 58 3.20 14.41 -12.89
C CYS A 58 3.63 15.49 -11.88
N MET A 59 4.49 15.11 -10.94
CA MET A 59 5.23 16.05 -10.12
C MET A 59 6.66 16.15 -10.64
N LEU A 60 7.14 17.37 -10.81
CA LEU A 60 8.47 17.70 -11.28
C LEU A 60 9.23 18.42 -10.17
N GLU A 61 10.32 17.82 -9.74
CA GLU A 61 11.27 18.39 -8.78
C GLU A 61 12.41 19.01 -9.58
N ILE A 62 12.70 20.30 -9.42
CA ILE A 62 13.79 20.99 -10.10
C ILE A 62 14.70 21.59 -9.04
N GLY A 63 16.00 21.28 -9.06
CA GLY A 63 16.88 21.75 -8.00
C GLY A 63 18.35 21.41 -8.17
N THR A 64 19.11 21.83 -7.16
CA THR A 64 20.49 21.40 -6.88
C THR A 64 20.47 20.51 -5.63
N ASP A 65 21.62 19.98 -5.21
CA ASP A 65 21.68 19.08 -4.05
C ASP A 65 21.13 19.70 -2.75
N ASP A 66 21.16 21.04 -2.62
CA ASP A 66 20.77 21.76 -1.40
C ASP A 66 19.46 22.58 -1.53
N GLU A 67 18.94 22.79 -2.74
CA GLU A 67 17.81 23.70 -3.01
C GLU A 67 16.88 23.11 -4.09
N TRP A 68 15.58 22.99 -3.80
CA TRP A 68 14.59 22.33 -4.67
C TRP A 68 13.31 23.13 -4.81
N GLN A 69 12.71 23.06 -6.00
CA GLN A 69 11.36 23.53 -6.30
C GLN A 69 10.49 22.34 -6.72
N TRP A 70 9.23 22.36 -6.32
CA TRP A 70 8.25 21.33 -6.69
C TRP A 70 7.20 21.94 -7.60
N TRP A 71 6.96 21.28 -8.73
CA TRP A 71 6.05 21.75 -9.76
C TRP A 71 5.06 20.64 -10.12
N SER A 72 3.76 20.93 -10.07
CA SER A 72 2.76 20.04 -10.63
C SER A 72 2.63 20.29 -12.14
N LEU A 73 2.61 19.20 -12.90
CA LEU A 73 2.28 19.14 -14.32
C LEU A 73 0.97 18.37 -14.45
N GLU A 74 -0.15 19.08 -14.46
CA GLU A 74 -1.47 18.48 -14.55
C GLU A 74 -1.83 18.15 -16.00
N ASP A 75 -2.44 16.99 -16.19
CA ASP A 75 -2.86 16.48 -17.49
C ASP A 75 -1.75 16.61 -18.54
N LEU A 76 -0.54 16.17 -18.20
CA LEU A 76 0.59 16.21 -19.11
C LEU A 76 0.29 15.34 -20.33
N VAL A 77 0.57 15.88 -21.52
CA VAL A 77 0.43 15.20 -22.80
C VAL A 77 1.71 15.37 -23.59
N VAL A 78 2.36 14.25 -23.89
CA VAL A 78 3.54 14.20 -24.77
C VAL A 78 3.09 14.34 -26.23
N HIS A 79 3.65 15.32 -26.93
CA HIS A 79 3.41 15.58 -28.35
C HIS A 79 4.42 14.89 -29.25
N GLY A 80 5.62 14.64 -28.74
CA GLY A 80 6.67 13.96 -29.49
C GLY A 80 8.01 13.96 -28.75
N THR A 81 8.94 13.19 -29.29
CA THR A 81 10.29 13.00 -28.72
C THR A 81 11.36 13.31 -29.77
N VAL A 82 12.47 13.90 -29.34
CA VAL A 82 13.64 14.15 -30.19
C VAL A 82 14.82 13.33 -29.65
N PRO A 83 15.50 12.50 -30.46
CA PRO A 83 16.65 11.73 -29.99
C PRO A 83 17.83 12.61 -29.54
N ASP A 84 18.45 12.28 -28.41
CA ASP A 84 19.71 12.85 -27.90
C ASP A 84 20.64 11.72 -27.40
N GLY A 85 21.35 11.09 -28.33
CA GLY A 85 22.17 9.91 -28.03
C GLY A 85 21.32 8.73 -27.56
N ASP A 86 21.63 8.18 -26.37
CA ASP A 86 20.85 7.11 -25.73
C ASP A 86 19.62 7.64 -24.95
N LEU A 87 19.43 8.96 -24.93
CA LEU A 87 18.34 9.65 -24.25
C LEU A 87 17.40 10.32 -25.26
N ILE A 88 16.29 10.88 -24.76
CA ILE A 88 15.31 11.61 -25.54
C ILE A 88 14.97 12.96 -24.91
N ASP A 89 14.78 13.97 -25.73
CA ASP A 89 14.07 15.18 -25.33
C ASP A 89 12.56 14.96 -25.54
N VAL A 90 11.76 15.24 -24.53
CA VAL A 90 10.30 15.07 -24.56
C VAL A 90 9.65 16.43 -24.69
N VAL A 91 8.89 16.63 -25.78
CA VAL A 91 8.07 17.82 -25.98
C VAL A 91 6.65 17.49 -25.55
N ALA A 92 6.19 18.17 -24.50
CA ALA A 92 4.88 17.96 -23.90
C ALA A 92 4.14 19.29 -23.71
N SER A 93 2.88 19.19 -23.32
CA SER A 93 2.15 20.31 -22.72
C SER A 93 1.45 19.86 -21.45
N ALA A 94 1.37 20.74 -20.47
CA ALA A 94 0.67 20.51 -19.21
C ALA A 94 0.14 21.85 -18.68
N GLU A 95 -0.82 21.79 -17.76
CA GLU A 95 -1.03 22.92 -16.85
C GLU A 95 0.07 22.87 -15.78
N VAL A 96 0.85 23.94 -15.65
CA VAL A 96 2.06 23.98 -14.83
C VAL A 96 1.82 24.82 -13.59
N ARG A 97 2.08 24.25 -12.41
CA ARG A 97 1.82 24.92 -11.12
C ARG A 97 3.03 24.80 -10.20
N LEU A 98 3.46 25.90 -9.60
CA LEU A 98 4.47 25.87 -8.54
C LEU A 98 3.77 25.43 -7.24
N VAL A 99 4.32 24.41 -6.59
CA VAL A 99 3.78 23.82 -5.36
C VAL A 99 4.55 24.33 -4.14
N ASP A 100 5.87 24.49 -4.26
CA ASP A 100 6.73 24.99 -3.18
C ASP A 100 7.94 25.75 -3.76
N ASP A 101 8.22 26.92 -3.19
CA ASP A 101 9.16 27.91 -3.72
C ASP A 101 10.58 27.78 -3.11
N GLY A 102 11.42 26.97 -3.75
CA GLY A 102 12.87 26.95 -3.47
C GLY A 102 13.67 28.05 -4.18
N PRO A 103 14.90 28.37 -3.71
CA PRO A 103 15.78 29.33 -4.38
C PRO A 103 16.29 28.76 -5.73
N GLY A 104 15.65 29.16 -6.82
CA GLY A 104 16.19 29.00 -8.18
C GLY A 104 16.01 27.64 -8.88
N LEU A 105 16.03 27.68 -10.22
CA LEU A 105 15.96 26.50 -11.09
C LEU A 105 17.37 25.88 -11.25
N GLY A 106 17.56 24.66 -10.74
CA GLY A 106 18.79 23.87 -10.92
C GLY A 106 18.80 22.97 -12.17
N PRO A 107 19.95 22.37 -12.53
CA PRO A 107 20.09 21.53 -13.73
C PRO A 107 19.51 20.12 -13.56
N CYS A 108 19.23 19.68 -12.33
CA CYS A 108 18.69 18.36 -12.06
C CYS A 108 17.17 18.44 -11.98
N CYS A 109 16.50 17.57 -12.73
CA CYS A 109 15.06 17.40 -12.60
C CYS A 109 14.67 15.95 -12.36
N ASN A 110 13.79 15.69 -11.40
CA ASN A 110 13.20 14.39 -11.17
C ASN A 110 11.70 14.44 -11.44
N LEU A 111 11.19 13.42 -12.11
CA LEU A 111 9.77 13.28 -12.35
C LEU A 111 9.20 12.13 -11.54
N SER A 112 8.05 12.34 -10.91
CA SER A 112 7.25 11.30 -10.28
C SER A 112 5.81 11.33 -10.78
N THR A 113 5.19 10.16 -10.82
CA THR A 113 3.76 9.98 -11.14
C THR A 113 3.13 9.13 -10.04
N ALA A 114 1.96 9.55 -9.54
CA ALA A 114 1.28 8.86 -8.44
C ALA A 114 2.21 8.54 -7.23
N GLY A 115 3.15 9.44 -6.91
CA GLY A 115 4.11 9.26 -5.81
C GLY A 115 5.30 8.33 -6.11
N ALA A 116 5.34 7.67 -7.27
CA ALA A 116 6.46 6.84 -7.71
C ALA A 116 7.43 7.63 -8.59
N ARG A 117 8.73 7.59 -8.28
CA ARG A 117 9.76 8.23 -9.11
C ARG A 117 9.86 7.52 -10.46
N VAL A 118 9.59 8.23 -11.54
CA VAL A 118 9.68 7.74 -12.93
C VAL A 118 11.13 7.77 -13.42
N GLY A 119 11.87 8.84 -13.09
CA GLY A 119 13.25 9.01 -13.53
C GLY A 119 13.73 10.45 -13.46
N GLY A 120 14.99 10.67 -13.84
CA GLY A 120 15.58 12.01 -13.91
C GLY A 120 15.71 12.52 -15.35
N CYS A 121 15.68 13.83 -15.52
CA CYS A 121 16.01 14.54 -16.75
C CYS A 121 17.19 15.52 -16.51
N ARG A 122 17.85 15.94 -17.58
CA ARG A 122 19.01 16.85 -17.57
C ARG A 122 18.63 18.34 -17.53
N GLY A 123 17.35 18.65 -17.65
CA GLY A 123 16.85 20.02 -17.65
C GLY A 123 15.44 20.13 -18.20
N VAL A 124 14.85 21.32 -18.06
CA VAL A 124 13.47 21.59 -18.50
C VAL A 124 13.38 22.98 -19.12
N ASP A 125 12.79 23.09 -20.31
CA ASP A 125 12.51 24.37 -20.99
C ASP A 125 11.00 24.64 -21.10
N GLY A 126 10.63 25.91 -21.29
CA GLY A 126 9.25 26.33 -21.57
C GLY A 126 8.37 26.58 -20.34
N PHE A 127 8.98 26.92 -19.21
CA PHE A 127 8.30 27.27 -17.96
C PHE A 127 7.98 28.77 -17.85
N PRO A 128 6.83 29.15 -17.26
CA PRO A 128 6.53 30.55 -16.96
C PRO A 128 7.49 31.09 -15.89
N ARG A 129 7.94 32.35 -16.05
CA ARG A 129 8.86 33.02 -15.10
C ARG A 129 8.17 33.59 -13.86
N GLN A 130 6.85 33.67 -13.87
CA GLN A 130 6.05 34.26 -12.81
C GLN A 130 4.78 33.42 -12.68
N TRP A 131 4.64 32.72 -11.55
CA TRP A 131 3.43 32.00 -11.18
C TRP A 131 2.56 32.95 -10.34
N GLU A 132 1.27 33.07 -10.68
CA GLU A 132 0.32 34.03 -10.08
C GLU A 132 -0.72 33.36 -9.16
N GLY A 133 -0.45 32.17 -8.62
CA GLY A 133 -1.42 31.50 -7.73
C GLY A 133 -2.46 30.64 -8.47
N LEU A 134 -3.45 30.16 -7.72
CA LEU A 134 -4.63 29.45 -8.23
C LEU A 134 -5.78 30.45 -8.45
N ASP A 135 -6.18 30.73 -9.69
CA ASP A 135 -7.35 31.59 -9.97
C ASP A 135 -8.66 30.85 -9.60
N TRP A 136 -9.16 31.14 -8.41
CA TRP A 136 -10.42 30.57 -7.92
C TRP A 136 -11.62 31.45 -8.32
N PRO A 137 -12.73 30.85 -8.79
CA PRO A 137 -13.95 31.61 -9.02
C PRO A 137 -14.48 32.23 -7.71
N PRO A 138 -15.15 33.39 -7.78
CA PRO A 138 -15.67 34.08 -6.60
C PRO A 138 -16.69 33.23 -5.85
N VAL A 139 -16.85 33.52 -4.57
CA VAL A 139 -17.85 32.89 -3.70
C VAL A 139 -18.95 33.89 -3.39
N ALA A 140 -20.19 33.50 -3.66
CA ALA A 140 -21.36 34.28 -3.26
C ALA A 140 -21.92 33.73 -1.94
N LEU A 141 -21.87 34.52 -0.88
CA LEU A 141 -22.60 34.26 0.35
C LEU A 141 -24.03 34.77 0.17
N ILE A 142 -25.01 33.89 0.30
CA ILE A 142 -26.42 34.16 -0.01
C ILE A 142 -27.19 34.39 1.29
N GLY A 143 -27.94 35.49 1.36
CA GLY A 143 -28.79 35.83 2.49
C GLY A 143 -28.00 36.06 3.78
N VAL A 144 -27.03 36.95 3.74
CA VAL A 144 -26.13 37.29 4.85
C VAL A 144 -26.77 38.30 5.80
N ASP A 145 -26.66 38.07 7.11
CA ASP A 145 -26.93 39.09 8.13
C ASP A 145 -25.71 39.99 8.37
N HIS A 146 -25.92 41.26 8.72
CA HIS A 146 -24.85 42.19 9.09
C HIS A 146 -23.66 42.25 8.09
N PRO A 147 -23.89 42.43 6.77
CA PRO A 147 -22.81 42.41 5.78
C PRO A 147 -21.72 43.46 6.05
N GLU A 148 -22.03 44.53 6.80
CA GLU A 148 -21.08 45.56 7.22
C GLU A 148 -19.94 45.03 8.11
N ARG A 149 -20.09 43.84 8.71
CA ARG A 149 -19.09 43.17 9.55
C ARG A 149 -18.14 42.26 8.76
N ILE A 150 -18.44 41.93 7.50
CA ILE A 150 -17.57 41.11 6.65
C ILE A 150 -16.40 41.98 6.17
N ARG A 151 -15.28 41.90 6.89
CA ARG A 151 -14.05 42.64 6.62
C ARG A 151 -12.85 41.78 7.02
N PRO A 152 -11.69 41.92 6.37
CA PRO A 152 -10.49 41.19 6.75
C PRO A 152 -10.03 41.49 8.19
N LEU A 153 -9.34 40.53 8.79
CA LEU A 153 -8.77 40.61 10.13
C LEU A 153 -7.64 41.65 10.15
N ASP A 154 -7.69 42.59 11.11
CA ASP A 154 -6.58 43.52 11.32
C ASP A 154 -5.41 42.81 12.02
N ARG A 155 -4.52 42.21 11.22
CA ARG A 155 -3.32 41.49 11.69
C ARG A 155 -2.41 42.31 12.61
N ARG A 156 -2.54 43.65 12.66
CA ARG A 156 -1.78 44.47 13.62
C ARG A 156 -2.29 44.35 15.06
N LYS A 157 -3.55 43.96 15.25
CA LYS A 157 -4.17 43.80 16.58
C LYS A 157 -3.93 42.42 17.18
N HIS A 158 -3.60 41.43 16.36
CA HIS A 158 -3.42 40.04 16.76
C HIS A 158 -2.00 39.61 16.37
N SER A 159 -1.12 39.44 17.35
CA SER A 159 0.29 39.09 17.14
C SER A 159 0.53 37.60 16.84
N TRP A 160 -0.53 36.79 16.80
CA TRP A 160 -0.50 35.32 16.70
C TRP A 160 -1.08 34.82 15.38
N ALA A 161 -1.00 33.50 15.13
CA ALA A 161 -1.61 32.86 13.97
C ALA A 161 -3.13 33.05 13.99
N GLY A 162 -3.69 33.48 12.85
CA GLY A 162 -5.12 33.75 12.70
C GLY A 162 -5.47 34.10 11.27
N GLY A 163 -6.75 34.06 10.95
CA GLY A 163 -7.29 34.33 9.63
C GLY A 163 -8.80 34.20 9.55
N GLU A 164 -9.29 34.12 8.33
CA GLU A 164 -10.71 34.14 7.98
C GLU A 164 -11.18 32.76 7.53
N ARG A 165 -12.35 32.36 8.02
CA ARG A 165 -12.95 31.07 7.67
C ARG A 165 -14.45 31.19 7.50
N LEU A 166 -14.97 30.29 6.67
CA LEU A 166 -16.37 29.93 6.63
C LEU A 166 -16.56 28.63 7.43
N HIS A 167 -17.36 28.71 8.49
CA HIS A 167 -17.84 27.54 9.22
C HIS A 167 -19.15 27.07 8.61
N ALA A 168 -19.18 25.85 8.08
CA ALA A 168 -20.40 25.20 7.64
C ALA A 168 -21.06 24.49 8.83
N LEU A 169 -22.38 24.64 8.95
CA LEU A 169 -23.15 24.15 10.08
C LEU A 169 -24.02 22.94 9.71
N ASP A 170 -24.18 22.03 10.66
CA ASP A 170 -25.20 20.99 10.63
C ASP A 170 -26.59 21.52 11.01
N ARG A 171 -27.63 20.68 10.91
CA ARG A 171 -29.02 21.02 11.24
C ARG A 171 -29.23 21.36 12.73
N HIS A 172 -28.27 21.02 13.58
CA HIS A 172 -28.28 21.32 15.01
C HIS A 172 -27.49 22.59 15.34
N GLY A 173 -26.83 23.20 14.35
CA GLY A 173 -26.02 24.40 14.49
C GLY A 173 -24.57 24.13 14.92
N HIS A 174 -24.12 22.87 14.92
CA HIS A 174 -22.71 22.56 15.18
C HIS A 174 -21.88 22.77 13.91
N VAL A 175 -20.63 23.20 14.08
CA VAL A 175 -19.67 23.30 12.97
C VAL A 175 -19.35 21.90 12.47
N MET A 176 -19.75 21.61 11.22
CA MET A 176 -19.41 20.37 10.54
C MET A 176 -18.13 20.52 9.70
N ALA A 177 -17.88 21.73 9.17
CA ALA A 177 -16.70 21.99 8.38
C ALA A 177 -16.14 23.41 8.58
N LYS A 178 -14.82 23.56 8.48
CA LYS A 178 -14.09 24.83 8.49
C LYS A 178 -13.38 24.99 7.14
N VAL A 179 -13.65 26.08 6.42
CA VAL A 179 -13.04 26.36 5.11
C VAL A 179 -12.37 27.74 5.15
N PRO A 180 -11.07 27.87 4.86
CA PRO A 180 -10.43 29.18 4.68
C PRO A 180 -11.15 29.99 3.59
N ILE A 181 -11.34 31.29 3.82
CA ILE A 181 -12.00 32.16 2.83
C ILE A 181 -11.47 33.58 2.97
N ASP A 182 -11.21 34.26 1.85
CA ASP A 182 -10.82 35.67 1.90
C ASP A 182 -12.04 36.57 2.01
N LEU A 183 -11.96 37.65 2.80
CA LEU A 183 -13.08 38.58 2.99
C LEU A 183 -12.98 39.81 2.07
N ASP A 184 -12.45 39.61 0.86
CA ASP A 184 -12.35 40.63 -0.18
C ASP A 184 -13.70 40.82 -0.89
N VAL A 185 -14.50 41.74 -0.37
CA VAL A 185 -15.85 42.01 -0.85
C VAL A 185 -15.83 42.69 -2.21
N ALA A 186 -16.23 41.97 -3.25
CA ALA A 186 -16.42 42.48 -4.60
C ALA A 186 -17.76 43.22 -4.76
N SER A 187 -18.84 42.72 -4.15
CA SER A 187 -20.14 43.40 -4.17
C SER A 187 -21.05 42.97 -3.02
N VAL A 188 -22.00 43.85 -2.68
CA VAL A 188 -23.08 43.59 -1.71
C VAL A 188 -24.40 44.04 -2.33
N THR A 189 -25.40 43.17 -2.33
CA THR A 189 -26.74 43.46 -2.88
C THR A 189 -27.84 42.96 -1.93
N PRO A 190 -29.01 43.60 -1.88
CA PRO A 190 -30.14 43.06 -1.11
C PRO A 190 -30.52 41.65 -1.60
N SER A 191 -30.71 40.72 -0.67
CA SER A 191 -31.01 39.32 -0.99
C SER A 191 -32.49 39.13 -1.33
N ALA A 192 -32.77 38.21 -2.26
CA ALA A 192 -34.14 37.79 -2.56
C ALA A 192 -34.81 37.00 -1.42
N LEU A 193 -34.05 36.59 -0.38
CA LEU A 193 -34.53 35.76 0.72
C LEU A 193 -35.28 36.52 1.82
N GLY A 194 -35.25 37.86 1.81
CA GLY A 194 -36.06 38.67 2.71
C GLY A 194 -35.40 39.98 3.14
N ASP A 195 -36.20 40.83 3.78
CA ASP A 195 -35.76 42.15 4.27
C ASP A 195 -34.64 42.01 5.32
N GLY A 196 -33.59 42.80 5.18
CA GLY A 196 -32.43 42.81 6.10
C GLY A 196 -31.36 41.75 5.81
N LEU A 197 -31.52 40.96 4.75
CA LEU A 197 -30.51 40.02 4.27
C LEU A 197 -29.85 40.50 2.97
N PHE A 198 -28.59 40.13 2.77
CA PHE A 198 -27.78 40.60 1.65
C PHE A 198 -27.00 39.47 0.99
N ASP A 199 -26.91 39.48 -0.34
CA ASP A 199 -26.00 38.59 -1.06
C ASP A 199 -24.65 39.30 -1.22
N VAL A 200 -23.59 38.68 -0.72
CA VAL A 200 -22.22 39.22 -0.69
C VAL A 200 -21.33 38.37 -1.60
N VAL A 201 -20.71 38.99 -2.58
CA VAL A 201 -19.75 38.32 -3.47
C VAL A 201 -18.34 38.61 -2.98
N LEU A 202 -17.58 37.56 -2.72
CA LEU A 202 -16.18 37.60 -2.31
C LEU A 202 -15.29 37.24 -3.50
N ASP A 203 -14.29 38.07 -3.76
CA ASP A 203 -13.18 37.71 -4.64
C ASP A 203 -12.29 36.69 -3.92
N GLN A 204 -11.91 35.64 -4.63
CA GLN A 204 -11.13 34.52 -4.07
C GLN A 204 -9.91 34.21 -4.93
N SER A 205 -9.53 35.10 -5.85
CA SER A 205 -8.49 34.84 -6.85
C SER A 205 -7.14 34.41 -6.26
N ASP A 206 -6.85 34.77 -5.01
CA ASP A 206 -5.62 34.44 -4.27
C ASP A 206 -5.85 33.44 -3.10
N SER A 207 -7.00 32.76 -3.06
CA SER A 207 -7.42 31.95 -1.91
C SER A 207 -6.78 30.56 -1.84
N GLU A 208 -6.80 29.98 -0.63
CA GLU A 208 -6.36 28.60 -0.36
C GLU A 208 -7.27 27.54 -1.00
N GLU A 209 -6.91 26.26 -0.84
CA GLU A 209 -7.66 25.14 -1.40
C GLU A 209 -9.10 25.08 -0.89
N ARG A 210 -10.06 24.96 -1.81
CA ARG A 210 -11.50 24.87 -1.53
C ARG A 210 -12.05 23.45 -1.72
N PRO A 211 -13.20 23.12 -1.13
CA PRO A 211 -13.80 21.79 -1.31
C PRO A 211 -14.10 21.47 -2.78
N ASP A 212 -13.66 20.30 -3.25
CA ASP A 212 -13.99 19.80 -4.59
C ASP A 212 -15.53 19.75 -4.79
N PRO A 213 -16.05 19.97 -6.00
CA PRO A 213 -17.48 19.83 -6.30
C PRO A 213 -18.13 18.55 -5.77
N SER A 214 -17.39 17.43 -5.76
CA SER A 214 -17.82 16.12 -5.26
C SER A 214 -18.09 16.11 -3.75
N ALA A 215 -17.51 17.05 -3.00
CA ALA A 215 -17.75 17.23 -1.57
C ALA A 215 -19.16 17.71 -1.25
N ARG A 216 -19.88 18.32 -2.21
CA ARG A 216 -21.22 18.90 -1.96
C ARG A 216 -22.21 17.85 -1.45
N ALA A 217 -22.29 16.71 -2.13
CA ALA A 217 -23.19 15.63 -1.73
C ALA A 217 -22.80 14.98 -0.40
N VAL A 218 -21.50 14.98 -0.06
CA VAL A 218 -21.00 14.53 1.24
C VAL A 218 -21.44 15.51 2.34
N TRP A 219 -21.24 16.81 2.11
CA TRP A 219 -21.64 17.85 3.05
C TRP A 219 -23.15 17.85 3.28
N ASP A 220 -23.95 17.68 2.24
CA ASP A 220 -25.41 17.61 2.38
C ASP A 220 -25.85 16.42 3.25
N LEU A 221 -25.15 15.28 3.19
CA LEU A 221 -25.38 14.17 4.11
C LEU A 221 -24.99 14.55 5.55
N TRP A 222 -23.82 15.16 5.75
CA TRP A 222 -23.31 15.56 7.05
C TRP A 222 -24.09 16.72 7.69
N ARG A 223 -24.86 17.49 6.91
CA ARG A 223 -25.79 18.49 7.44
C ARG A 223 -26.87 17.88 8.33
N GLU A 224 -27.21 16.61 8.15
CA GLU A 224 -28.15 15.93 9.04
C GLU A 224 -27.53 15.59 10.40
N GLY A 225 -26.24 15.89 10.58
CA GLY A 225 -25.44 15.54 11.74
C GLY A 225 -24.44 14.44 11.41
N VAL A 226 -23.71 14.04 12.44
CA VAL A 226 -22.66 13.03 12.33
C VAL A 226 -23.24 11.70 11.82
N PRO A 227 -22.66 11.10 10.77
CA PRO A 227 -23.07 9.79 10.30
C PRO A 227 -23.01 8.75 11.42
N ALA A 228 -24.13 8.06 11.67
CA ALA A 228 -24.24 7.00 12.68
C ALA A 228 -24.24 5.58 12.08
N GLU A 229 -24.37 5.46 10.76
CA GLU A 229 -24.40 4.20 10.02
C GLU A 229 -23.08 4.00 9.26
N ARG A 230 -22.60 2.76 9.23
CA ARG A 230 -21.37 2.37 8.52
C ARG A 230 -21.56 2.43 7.01
N ASN A 231 -20.46 2.63 6.28
CA ASN A 231 -20.39 2.58 4.82
C ASN A 231 -21.23 3.64 4.09
N LEU A 232 -21.70 4.69 4.76
CA LEU A 232 -22.39 5.80 4.08
C LEU A 232 -21.47 6.55 3.11
N TRP A 233 -20.16 6.43 3.28
CA TRP A 233 -19.14 6.93 2.35
C TRP A 233 -18.98 6.07 1.08
N ALA A 234 -19.46 4.83 1.07
CA ALA A 234 -19.21 3.87 -0.01
C ALA A 234 -19.73 4.27 -1.40
N PRO A 235 -20.91 4.91 -1.54
CA PRO A 235 -21.44 5.31 -2.85
C PRO A 235 -20.66 6.45 -3.53
N PHE A 236 -19.83 7.18 -2.78
CA PHE A 236 -19.05 8.29 -3.33
C PHE A 236 -17.82 7.78 -4.09
N ASP A 237 -17.38 8.56 -5.07
CA ASP A 237 -16.11 8.36 -5.76
C ASP A 237 -14.92 8.72 -4.85
N THR A 238 -13.70 8.58 -5.37
CA THR A 238 -12.47 8.84 -4.62
C THR A 238 -12.41 10.27 -4.06
N ALA A 239 -12.82 11.27 -4.84
CA ALA A 239 -12.83 12.67 -4.40
C ALA A 239 -13.85 12.91 -3.27
N GLY A 240 -15.05 12.34 -3.39
CA GLY A 240 -16.05 12.38 -2.32
C GLY A 240 -15.60 11.66 -1.05
N ARG A 241 -14.94 10.49 -1.17
CA ARG A 241 -14.36 9.80 0.00
C ARG A 241 -13.24 10.59 0.66
N GLN A 242 -12.39 11.27 -0.11
CA GLN A 242 -11.40 12.20 0.46
C GLN A 242 -12.07 13.37 1.19
N ALA A 243 -13.15 13.94 0.64
CA ALA A 243 -13.93 14.97 1.30
C ALA A 243 -14.54 14.46 2.62
N TRP A 244 -15.03 13.22 2.64
CA TRP A 244 -15.50 12.56 3.86
C TRP A 244 -14.40 12.45 4.92
N SER A 245 -13.20 11.99 4.53
CA SER A 245 -12.05 11.90 5.45
C SER A 245 -11.69 13.27 6.04
N ARG A 246 -11.72 14.35 5.24
CA ARG A 246 -11.49 15.72 5.74
C ARG A 246 -12.50 16.12 6.81
N LEU A 247 -13.79 15.78 6.64
CA LEU A 247 -14.81 16.06 7.66
C LEU A 247 -14.59 15.28 8.95
N THR A 248 -14.16 14.02 8.86
CA THR A 248 -13.80 13.25 10.06
C THR A 248 -12.61 13.86 10.80
N LEU A 249 -11.58 14.32 10.07
CA LEU A 249 -10.40 14.98 10.64
C LEU A 249 -10.75 16.29 11.35
N GLN A 250 -11.63 17.10 10.78
CA GLN A 250 -12.04 18.37 11.40
C GLN A 250 -12.83 18.19 12.71
N ARG A 251 -13.28 16.96 12.98
CA ARG A 251 -13.92 16.57 14.24
C ARG A 251 -13.01 15.75 15.15
N LEU A 252 -11.73 15.61 14.80
CA LEU A 252 -10.79 14.88 15.62
C LEU A 252 -10.67 15.54 17.00
N GLU A 253 -11.17 14.85 18.02
CA GLU A 253 -10.88 15.12 19.41
C GLU A 253 -9.90 14.05 19.90
N LYS A 254 -8.73 14.47 20.39
CA LYS A 254 -7.76 13.52 20.94
C LYS A 254 -8.38 12.79 22.12
N SER A 255 -8.25 11.47 22.12
CA SER A 255 -8.75 10.68 23.23
C SER A 255 -7.83 10.83 24.44
N ALA A 256 -8.43 11.06 25.62
CA ALA A 256 -7.71 11.07 26.89
C ALA A 256 -7.21 9.67 27.30
N ALA A 257 -7.81 8.61 26.76
CA ALA A 257 -7.42 7.23 27.00
C ALA A 257 -7.67 6.36 25.77
N ASP A 258 -6.68 5.56 25.40
CA ASP A 258 -6.82 4.59 24.31
C ASP A 258 -7.23 3.21 24.83
N GLN A 259 -8.14 2.57 24.09
CA GLN A 259 -8.42 1.16 24.26
C GLN A 259 -7.27 0.31 23.70
N VAL A 260 -6.81 -0.64 24.51
CA VAL A 260 -5.83 -1.67 24.14
C VAL A 260 -6.53 -3.02 24.06
N GLY A 261 -6.21 -3.81 23.04
CA GLY A 261 -6.84 -5.11 22.81
C GLY A 261 -8.20 -4.99 22.13
N GLY A 262 -8.88 -6.14 22.03
CA GLY A 262 -10.17 -6.26 21.36
C GLY A 262 -10.04 -6.89 19.96
N VAL A 263 -11.22 -7.22 19.41
CA VAL A 263 -11.37 -7.76 18.06
C VAL A 263 -12.23 -6.79 17.27
N TYR A 264 -11.66 -6.21 16.22
CA TYR A 264 -12.32 -5.24 15.36
C TYR A 264 -12.60 -5.87 13.99
N HIS A 265 -13.78 -5.63 13.46
CA HIS A 265 -14.19 -6.16 12.16
C HIS A 265 -14.19 -5.05 11.11
N LEU A 266 -13.32 -5.17 10.11
CA LEU A 266 -13.27 -4.30 8.96
C LEU A 266 -14.13 -4.88 7.83
N ASP A 267 -15.03 -4.06 7.29
CA ASP A 267 -15.86 -4.38 6.14
C ASP A 267 -15.15 -3.93 4.84
N GLY A 268 -14.49 -4.87 4.17
CA GLY A 268 -13.66 -4.60 2.99
C GLY A 268 -14.44 -4.44 1.69
N ARG A 269 -15.76 -4.67 1.66
CA ARG A 269 -16.57 -4.74 0.43
C ARG A 269 -16.50 -3.46 -0.43
N HIS A 270 -16.22 -2.33 0.20
CA HIS A 270 -16.20 -1.00 -0.44
C HIS A 270 -14.79 -0.40 -0.54
N VAL A 271 -13.75 -1.14 -0.15
CA VAL A 271 -12.37 -0.67 -0.15
C VAL A 271 -11.78 -0.79 -1.56
N THR A 272 -12.14 0.16 -2.42
CA THR A 272 -11.76 0.18 -3.85
C THR A 272 -10.71 1.25 -4.18
N ASP A 273 -10.36 2.10 -3.22
CA ASP A 273 -9.36 3.15 -3.32
C ASP A 273 -8.75 3.41 -1.92
N GLU A 274 -7.64 4.15 -1.87
CA GLU A 274 -6.95 4.43 -0.60
C GLU A 274 -7.85 5.17 0.42
N PRO A 275 -8.61 6.22 0.04
CA PRO A 275 -9.52 6.87 0.98
C PRO A 275 -10.56 5.90 1.55
N GLY A 276 -11.12 5.01 0.71
CA GLY A 276 -12.06 3.98 1.15
C GLY A 276 -11.46 3.00 2.16
N LEU A 277 -10.17 2.64 2.02
CA LEU A 277 -9.46 1.82 3.01
C LEU A 277 -9.41 2.51 4.37
N HIS A 278 -9.02 3.77 4.38
CA HIS A 278 -8.84 4.56 5.59
C HIS A 278 -10.17 4.87 6.29
N LEU A 279 -11.24 5.10 5.52
CA LEU A 279 -12.59 5.24 6.04
C LEU A 279 -13.10 3.93 6.65
N ALA A 280 -12.96 2.80 5.95
CA ALA A 280 -13.34 1.50 6.47
C ALA A 280 -12.57 1.15 7.75
N MET A 281 -11.27 1.49 7.82
CA MET A 281 -10.45 1.32 9.01
C MET A 281 -10.96 2.17 10.18
N SER A 282 -11.22 3.46 9.93
CA SER A 282 -11.75 4.38 10.93
C SER A 282 -13.09 3.91 11.49
N GLU A 283 -14.00 3.45 10.62
CA GLU A 283 -15.28 2.89 11.05
C GLU A 283 -15.12 1.57 11.82
N ALA A 284 -14.19 0.70 11.42
CA ALA A 284 -13.91 -0.55 12.12
C ALA A 284 -13.46 -0.31 13.56
N LEU A 285 -12.57 0.66 13.77
CA LEU A 285 -11.92 0.91 15.05
C LEU A 285 -12.72 1.83 15.98
N LEU A 286 -13.27 2.93 15.46
CA LEU A 286 -13.91 3.98 16.25
C LEU A 286 -15.41 4.14 15.96
N GLY A 287 -15.89 3.58 14.85
CA GLY A 287 -17.27 3.71 14.39
C GLY A 287 -17.48 4.82 13.36
N PRO A 288 -18.70 4.92 12.80
CA PRO A 288 -19.06 5.90 11.77
C PRO A 288 -18.71 7.34 12.14
N GLY A 289 -18.24 8.11 11.16
CA GLY A 289 -17.97 9.55 11.31
C GLY A 289 -16.73 9.92 12.14
N HIS A 290 -15.89 8.97 12.54
CA HIS A 290 -14.66 9.20 13.30
C HIS A 290 -13.41 9.10 12.42
N TYR A 291 -12.32 9.71 12.89
CA TYR A 291 -11.05 9.76 12.19
C TYR A 291 -10.03 8.79 12.80
N PHE A 292 -9.44 7.93 11.96
CA PHE A 292 -8.29 7.12 12.33
C PHE A 292 -7.29 7.05 11.16
N GLY A 293 -6.78 8.21 10.76
CA GLY A 293 -5.78 8.36 9.71
C GLY A 293 -6.37 8.30 8.29
N TRP A 294 -6.07 9.30 7.47
CA TRP A 294 -6.50 9.40 6.06
C TRP A 294 -5.52 8.86 5.01
N GLY A 295 -4.39 8.30 5.46
CA GLY A 295 -3.26 7.90 4.63
C GLY A 295 -2.28 7.05 5.46
N TYR A 296 -1.23 6.50 4.83
CA TYR A 296 -0.25 5.63 5.51
C TYR A 296 0.38 6.29 6.74
N ASP A 297 0.95 7.49 6.59
CA ASP A 297 1.66 8.17 7.69
C ASP A 297 0.72 8.59 8.81
N ALA A 298 -0.47 9.11 8.47
CA ALA A 298 -1.46 9.49 9.45
C ALA A 298 -2.03 8.28 10.22
N LEU A 299 -2.19 7.14 9.54
CA LEU A 299 -2.57 5.89 10.19
C LEU A 299 -1.46 5.42 11.13
N ALA A 300 -0.19 5.51 10.71
CA ALA A 300 0.95 5.17 11.56
C ALA A 300 1.02 6.05 12.82
N ASP A 301 0.77 7.37 12.69
CA ASP A 301 0.65 8.29 13.82
C ASP A 301 -0.51 7.91 14.75
N CYS A 302 -1.68 7.60 14.18
CA CYS A 302 -2.84 7.17 14.96
C CYS A 302 -2.56 5.90 15.79
N LEU A 303 -1.80 4.96 15.23
CA LEU A 303 -1.39 3.73 15.91
C LEU A 303 -0.41 3.95 17.06
N CYS A 304 0.26 5.11 17.15
CA CYS A 304 1.10 5.48 18.29
C CYS A 304 0.28 5.84 19.55
N GLY A 305 -1.03 6.10 19.41
CA GLY A 305 -1.96 6.41 20.49
C GLY A 305 -2.39 7.88 20.56
N GLY A 306 -3.43 8.16 21.36
CA GLY A 306 -4.11 9.45 21.48
C GLY A 306 -5.35 9.60 20.59
N PHE A 307 -5.77 8.52 19.93
CA PHE A 307 -6.85 8.51 18.92
C PHE A 307 -7.97 7.51 19.27
N GLY A 308 -7.97 6.94 20.47
CA GLY A 308 -9.06 6.12 21.02
C GLY A 308 -8.79 4.62 20.98
N VAL A 309 -7.97 4.13 20.05
CA VAL A 309 -7.52 2.73 19.97
C VAL A 309 -6.01 2.71 19.75
N ARG A 310 -5.31 1.81 20.45
CA ARG A 310 -3.89 1.57 20.21
C ARG A 310 -3.54 0.07 20.26
N PRO A 311 -2.51 -0.37 19.54
CA PRO A 311 -2.02 -1.75 19.59
C PRO A 311 -1.57 -2.19 21.00
N PRO A 312 -1.53 -3.52 21.27
CA PRO A 312 -1.93 -4.62 20.40
C PRO A 312 -3.45 -4.83 20.36
N PHE A 313 -3.98 -5.32 19.22
CA PHE A 313 -5.36 -5.81 19.07
C PHE A 313 -5.46 -6.76 17.86
N THR A 314 -6.63 -7.38 17.66
CA THR A 314 -6.92 -8.22 16.49
C THR A 314 -7.83 -7.48 15.51
N LEU A 315 -7.44 -7.43 14.23
CA LEU A 315 -8.24 -6.91 13.13
C LEU A 315 -8.69 -8.06 12.23
N VAL A 316 -9.99 -8.32 12.19
CA VAL A 316 -10.62 -9.26 11.26
C VAL A 316 -11.05 -8.49 10.01
N TRP A 317 -10.33 -8.69 8.91
CA TRP A 317 -10.58 -8.00 7.65
C TRP A 317 -11.43 -8.88 6.72
N ASN A 318 -12.72 -8.57 6.61
CA ASN A 318 -13.62 -9.27 5.71
C ASN A 318 -13.50 -8.67 4.30
N ASP A 319 -13.56 -9.51 3.27
CA ASP A 319 -13.54 -9.09 1.87
C ASP A 319 -12.25 -8.34 1.46
N ALA A 320 -11.13 -8.68 2.09
CA ALA A 320 -9.83 -8.05 1.84
C ALA A 320 -9.36 -8.17 0.37
N GLN A 321 -9.91 -9.13 -0.39
CA GLN A 321 -9.64 -9.27 -1.81
C GLN A 321 -9.99 -8.02 -2.63
N VAL A 322 -10.97 -7.22 -2.21
CA VAL A 322 -11.39 -6.01 -2.91
C VAL A 322 -10.26 -4.98 -2.86
N ALA A 323 -9.73 -4.72 -1.66
CA ALA A 323 -8.59 -3.83 -1.45
C ALA A 323 -7.34 -4.34 -2.18
N HIS A 324 -7.03 -5.62 -2.03
CA HIS A 324 -5.89 -6.24 -2.69
C HIS A 324 -5.97 -6.14 -4.22
N GLY A 325 -7.16 -6.25 -4.80
CA GLY A 325 -7.37 -6.13 -6.24
C GLY A 325 -7.31 -4.69 -6.77
N ALA A 326 -7.79 -3.72 -5.98
CA ALA A 326 -7.92 -2.33 -6.42
C ALA A 326 -6.72 -1.44 -6.06
N ILE A 327 -6.10 -1.66 -4.90
CA ILE A 327 -5.03 -0.83 -4.33
C ILE A 327 -3.92 -1.70 -3.73
N ARG A 328 -3.43 -2.69 -4.50
CA ARG A 328 -2.52 -3.74 -4.02
C ARG A 328 -1.33 -3.20 -3.20
N ASP A 329 -0.58 -2.26 -3.76
CA ASP A 329 0.65 -1.77 -3.11
C ASP A 329 0.36 -1.07 -1.78
N HIS A 330 -0.65 -0.20 -1.75
CA HIS A 330 -1.10 0.45 -0.52
C HIS A 330 -1.65 -0.55 0.50
N PHE A 331 -2.41 -1.54 0.04
CA PHE A 331 -2.91 -2.63 0.88
C PHE A 331 -1.77 -3.40 1.55
N LEU A 332 -0.71 -3.75 0.81
CA LEU A 332 0.46 -4.44 1.36
C LEU A 332 1.23 -3.54 2.34
N LEU A 333 1.36 -2.24 2.04
CA LEU A 333 1.97 -1.26 2.97
C LEU A 333 1.20 -1.16 4.29
N VAL A 334 -0.12 -1.09 4.24
CA VAL A 334 -0.96 -1.03 5.44
C VAL A 334 -0.88 -2.33 6.24
N LEU A 335 -0.92 -3.50 5.59
CA LEU A 335 -0.74 -4.78 6.28
C LEU A 335 0.59 -4.84 7.02
N GLU A 336 1.65 -4.33 6.39
CA GLU A 336 2.97 -4.30 7.00
C GLU A 336 3.02 -3.36 8.21
N LEU A 337 2.44 -2.16 8.09
CA LEU A 337 2.31 -1.22 9.19
C LEU A 337 1.58 -1.86 10.38
N MET A 338 0.46 -2.54 10.12
CA MET A 338 -0.34 -3.20 11.17
C MET A 338 0.47 -4.25 11.91
N ARG A 339 1.18 -5.13 11.19
CA ARG A 339 2.02 -6.18 11.80
C ARG A 339 3.17 -5.60 12.61
N ARG A 340 3.90 -4.62 12.06
CA ARG A 340 5.00 -3.92 12.78
C ARG A 340 4.53 -3.20 14.03
N SER A 341 3.28 -2.76 14.04
CA SER A 341 2.65 -2.13 15.19
C SER A 341 2.13 -3.12 16.23
N GLY A 342 2.28 -4.44 16.02
CA GLY A 342 1.85 -5.48 16.95
C GLY A 342 0.37 -5.86 16.84
N ILE A 343 -0.26 -5.61 15.69
CA ILE A 343 -1.66 -5.98 15.40
C ILE A 343 -1.71 -7.35 14.73
N THR A 344 -2.57 -8.22 15.23
CA THR A 344 -2.89 -9.50 14.57
C THR A 344 -3.95 -9.26 13.51
N VAL A 345 -3.64 -9.54 12.23
CA VAL A 345 -4.59 -9.37 11.12
C VAL A 345 -5.08 -10.73 10.62
N GLU A 346 -6.39 -10.95 10.67
CA GLU A 346 -7.07 -12.13 10.12
C GLU A 346 -7.82 -11.75 8.84
N LEU A 347 -7.38 -12.26 7.69
CA LEU A 347 -8.05 -12.01 6.42
C LEU A 347 -9.17 -13.05 6.20
N LYS A 348 -10.39 -12.59 5.96
CA LYS A 348 -11.56 -13.44 5.67
C LYS A 348 -12.07 -13.21 4.25
N SER A 349 -12.27 -14.30 3.52
CA SER A 349 -12.94 -14.32 2.21
C SER A 349 -14.43 -14.66 2.38
N PRO A 350 -15.32 -14.22 1.46
CA PRO A 350 -16.74 -14.53 1.52
C PRO A 350 -16.96 -16.05 1.40
N SER A 351 -17.90 -16.56 2.19
CA SER A 351 -18.22 -17.99 2.33
C SER A 351 -19.12 -18.56 1.23
N THR A 352 -19.23 -17.89 0.08
CA THR A 352 -20.01 -18.40 -1.06
C THR A 352 -19.12 -19.14 -2.05
N LEU A 353 -18.95 -20.44 -1.81
CA LEU A 353 -18.56 -21.42 -2.81
C LEU A 353 -19.66 -21.53 -3.87
N ASP A 354 -19.54 -20.78 -4.95
CA ASP A 354 -20.04 -21.16 -6.27
C ASP A 354 -19.28 -20.35 -7.34
N GLY A 355 -18.28 -20.98 -7.96
CA GLY A 355 -17.43 -20.39 -9.00
C GLY A 355 -16.05 -19.95 -8.51
N VAL A 356 -15.17 -20.92 -8.26
CA VAL A 356 -13.77 -20.70 -7.84
C VAL A 356 -13.07 -19.75 -8.82
N THR A 357 -12.81 -18.52 -8.36
CA THR A 357 -12.13 -17.48 -9.13
C THR A 357 -10.62 -17.74 -9.15
N GLY A 358 -9.87 -17.05 -10.03
CA GLY A 358 -8.40 -17.13 -10.06
C GLY A 358 -7.72 -16.68 -8.75
N LEU A 359 -8.43 -15.99 -7.86
CA LEU A 359 -7.91 -15.61 -6.53
C LEU A 359 -8.02 -16.75 -5.52
N ASP A 360 -9.08 -17.56 -5.55
CA ASP A 360 -9.24 -18.72 -4.66
C ASP A 360 -8.15 -19.76 -4.91
N ARG A 361 -7.76 -19.95 -6.18
CA ARG A 361 -6.57 -20.74 -6.53
C ARG A 361 -5.28 -20.11 -6.01
N ARG A 362 -5.12 -18.79 -6.09
CA ARG A 362 -3.93 -18.08 -5.59
C ARG A 362 -3.82 -18.17 -4.06
N LEU A 363 -4.93 -18.02 -3.34
CA LEU A 363 -4.96 -18.18 -1.88
C LEU A 363 -4.68 -19.62 -1.47
N ALA A 364 -5.28 -20.61 -2.15
CA ALA A 364 -4.96 -22.02 -1.93
C ALA A 364 -3.49 -22.34 -2.25
N PHE A 365 -2.93 -21.73 -3.30
CA PHE A 365 -1.53 -21.87 -3.68
C PHE A 365 -0.58 -21.23 -2.65
N GLY A 366 -0.87 -20.01 -2.20
CA GLY A 366 -0.11 -19.33 -1.15
C GLY A 366 -0.16 -20.07 0.19
N ALA A 367 -1.27 -20.75 0.50
CA ALA A 367 -1.36 -21.64 1.65
C ALA A 367 -0.40 -22.84 1.52
N LEU A 368 -0.29 -23.46 0.34
CA LEU A 368 0.68 -24.53 0.10
C LEU A 368 2.14 -24.05 0.26
N VAL A 369 2.46 -22.85 -0.23
CA VAL A 369 3.78 -22.24 -0.03
C VAL A 369 4.04 -21.99 1.46
N THR A 370 3.03 -21.52 2.20
CA THR A 370 3.10 -21.30 3.65
C THR A 370 3.38 -22.59 4.42
N SER A 371 2.64 -23.67 4.14
CA SER A 371 2.90 -25.00 4.71
C SER A 371 4.30 -25.48 4.38
N TRP A 372 4.76 -25.28 3.13
CA TRP A 372 6.11 -25.63 2.73
C TRP A 372 7.17 -24.85 3.52
N VAL A 373 7.02 -23.52 3.70
CA VAL A 373 7.96 -22.70 4.50
C VAL A 373 8.00 -23.17 5.95
N ALA A 374 6.85 -23.49 6.55
CA ALA A 374 6.78 -23.96 7.93
C ALA A 374 7.59 -25.25 8.14
N GLY A 375 7.45 -26.24 7.25
CA GLY A 375 8.25 -27.47 7.33
C GLY A 375 9.71 -27.26 6.92
N TYR A 376 9.97 -26.48 5.86
CA TYR A 376 11.32 -26.18 5.36
C TYR A 376 12.19 -25.54 6.45
N THR A 377 11.65 -24.54 7.15
CA THR A 377 12.39 -23.83 8.19
C THR A 377 12.73 -24.73 9.38
N LYS A 378 11.82 -25.62 9.79
CA LYS A 378 12.10 -26.64 10.82
C LYS A 378 13.15 -27.65 10.36
N ALA A 379 13.03 -28.17 9.14
CA ALA A 379 13.98 -29.16 8.62
C ALA A 379 15.39 -28.59 8.41
N ALA A 380 15.48 -27.31 8.04
CA ALA A 380 16.73 -26.61 7.75
C ALA A 380 17.33 -25.87 8.97
N ASP A 381 16.66 -25.90 10.13
CA ASP A 381 17.02 -25.13 11.33
C ASP A 381 17.14 -23.62 11.06
N LEU A 382 16.09 -23.08 10.43
CA LEU A 382 15.96 -21.69 10.03
C LEU A 382 14.80 -21.01 10.77
N SER A 383 14.85 -19.69 10.80
CA SER A 383 13.71 -18.87 11.24
C SER A 383 12.99 -18.28 10.03
N ALA A 384 11.68 -18.15 10.13
CA ALA A 384 10.90 -17.38 9.16
C ALA A 384 9.83 -16.56 9.84
N GLU A 385 9.58 -15.38 9.29
CA GLU A 385 8.52 -14.47 9.71
C GLU A 385 7.61 -14.16 8.51
N PRO A 386 6.28 -14.19 8.67
CA PRO A 386 5.36 -13.86 7.59
C PRO A 386 5.38 -12.35 7.32
N PHE A 387 5.43 -11.93 6.06
CA PHE A 387 5.55 -10.54 5.64
C PHE A 387 4.71 -10.25 4.40
N ALA A 388 3.65 -9.47 4.55
CA ALA A 388 2.62 -9.26 3.53
C ALA A 388 2.19 -10.58 2.85
N ASP A 389 2.45 -10.72 1.54
CA ASP A 389 2.27 -11.90 0.68
C ASP A 389 3.56 -12.71 0.45
N SER A 390 4.51 -12.70 1.41
CA SER A 390 5.72 -13.52 1.41
C SER A 390 6.12 -13.99 2.82
N TRP A 391 7.16 -14.81 2.88
CA TRP A 391 7.86 -15.20 4.10
C TRP A 391 9.31 -14.74 4.04
N ILE A 392 9.78 -14.10 5.10
CA ILE A 392 11.17 -13.68 5.27
C ILE A 392 11.92 -14.77 6.01
N VAL A 393 12.73 -15.54 5.31
CA VAL A 393 13.51 -16.66 5.86
C VAL A 393 14.94 -16.20 6.16
N ARG A 394 15.42 -16.44 7.38
CA ARG A 394 16.76 -16.04 7.87
C ARG A 394 17.53 -17.25 8.43
N GLY A 395 18.84 -17.32 8.14
CA GLY A 395 19.74 -18.38 8.60
C GLY A 395 21.23 -18.05 8.50
N ASP A 396 22.07 -18.85 9.16
CA ASP A 396 23.54 -18.73 9.19
C ASP A 396 24.22 -19.39 7.97
N GLN A 397 23.79 -19.05 6.76
CA GLN A 397 24.52 -19.44 5.55
C GLN A 397 25.37 -18.25 5.06
N GLN A 398 26.70 -18.44 5.05
CA GLN A 398 27.62 -17.51 4.38
C GLN A 398 27.11 -17.25 2.96
N ASP A 399 26.86 -15.96 2.64
CA ASP A 399 26.36 -15.40 1.37
C ASP A 399 24.83 -15.22 1.19
N ARG A 400 23.99 -15.56 2.18
CA ARG A 400 22.55 -15.29 2.14
C ARG A 400 22.08 -14.58 3.41
N GLN A 401 21.73 -13.29 3.32
CA GLN A 401 21.22 -12.55 4.48
C GLN A 401 19.74 -12.83 4.74
N VAL A 402 18.93 -12.80 3.69
CA VAL A 402 17.47 -12.99 3.74
C VAL A 402 17.01 -13.69 2.46
N GLU A 403 16.05 -14.62 2.55
CA GLU A 403 15.26 -15.06 1.38
C GLU A 403 13.80 -14.68 1.57
N ARG A 404 13.21 -14.08 0.54
CA ARG A 404 11.77 -13.81 0.44
C ARG A 404 11.12 -14.94 -0.35
N VAL A 405 10.31 -15.76 0.32
CA VAL A 405 9.51 -16.81 -0.34
C VAL A 405 8.12 -16.26 -0.60
N VAL A 406 7.82 -15.95 -1.87
CA VAL A 406 6.58 -15.27 -2.27
C VAL A 406 5.42 -16.25 -2.31
N THR A 407 4.26 -15.83 -1.78
CA THR A 407 3.02 -16.64 -1.76
C THR A 407 2.04 -16.23 -2.86
N ASP A 408 2.17 -15.01 -3.42
CA ASP A 408 1.46 -14.55 -4.62
C ASP A 408 2.45 -13.87 -5.59
N GLU A 409 2.68 -14.49 -6.75
CA GLU A 409 3.63 -14.02 -7.77
C GLU A 409 3.37 -12.59 -8.27
N ALA A 410 2.13 -12.09 -8.14
CA ALA A 410 1.79 -10.74 -8.53
C ALA A 410 2.47 -9.66 -7.66
N GLY A 411 2.85 -9.98 -6.41
CA GLY A 411 3.54 -9.05 -5.49
C GLY A 411 5.06 -8.99 -5.69
N THR A 412 5.59 -9.76 -6.64
CA THR A 412 7.03 -9.93 -6.82
C THR A 412 7.77 -8.60 -6.99
N ASP A 413 7.30 -7.68 -7.84
CA ASP A 413 8.01 -6.40 -8.07
C ASP A 413 8.16 -5.56 -6.82
N TRP A 414 7.12 -5.53 -5.98
CA TRP A 414 7.18 -4.81 -4.72
C TRP A 414 8.25 -5.42 -3.80
N HIS A 415 8.31 -6.75 -3.68
CA HIS A 415 9.36 -7.43 -2.90
C HIS A 415 10.75 -7.16 -3.46
N VAL A 416 10.92 -7.19 -4.78
CA VAL A 416 12.18 -6.88 -5.45
C VAL A 416 12.65 -5.46 -5.12
N GLY A 417 11.74 -4.48 -5.10
CA GLY A 417 12.00 -3.11 -4.67
C GLY A 417 12.47 -2.95 -3.21
N LYS A 418 12.28 -3.98 -2.37
CA LYS A 418 12.71 -4.00 -0.96
C LYS A 418 13.97 -4.85 -0.71
N MET A 419 14.54 -5.49 -1.74
CA MET A 419 15.70 -6.38 -1.58
C MET A 419 17.02 -5.63 -1.39
N TRP A 420 17.82 -6.07 -0.43
CA TRP A 420 19.18 -5.58 -0.19
C TRP A 420 20.22 -6.45 -0.92
N LYS A 421 21.48 -5.98 -0.96
CA LYS A 421 22.57 -6.80 -1.51
C LYS A 421 22.76 -8.07 -0.68
N GLY A 422 22.72 -9.23 -1.34
CA GLY A 422 22.78 -10.55 -0.71
C GLY A 422 21.41 -11.15 -0.37
N ASP A 423 20.30 -10.44 -0.64
CA ASP A 423 18.96 -10.97 -0.49
C ASP A 423 18.58 -11.87 -1.66
N TRP A 424 17.75 -12.88 -1.36
CA TRP A 424 17.22 -13.84 -2.31
C TRP A 424 15.70 -13.69 -2.41
N ILE A 425 15.14 -14.07 -3.56
CA ILE A 425 13.71 -14.18 -3.77
C ILE A 425 13.40 -15.52 -4.44
N THR A 426 12.39 -16.20 -3.92
CA THR A 426 11.89 -17.49 -4.39
C THR A 426 10.43 -17.34 -4.73
N VAL A 427 10.09 -17.52 -6.00
CA VAL A 427 8.77 -17.24 -6.56
C VAL A 427 8.21 -18.51 -7.21
N PRO A 428 7.37 -19.26 -6.49
CA PRO A 428 6.52 -20.28 -7.09
C PRO A 428 5.57 -19.62 -8.11
N THR A 429 5.56 -20.10 -9.36
CA THR A 429 4.89 -19.44 -10.49
C THR A 429 4.38 -20.43 -11.54
N THR A 430 3.28 -20.07 -12.21
CA THR A 430 2.78 -20.80 -13.40
C THR A 430 3.29 -20.25 -14.73
N ALA A 431 4.02 -19.12 -14.69
CA ALA A 431 4.58 -18.45 -15.84
C ALA A 431 6.10 -18.23 -15.65
N PRO A 432 6.92 -19.30 -15.55
CA PRO A 432 8.31 -19.19 -15.13
C PRO A 432 9.20 -18.39 -16.08
N ASP A 433 8.91 -18.40 -17.38
CA ASP A 433 9.68 -17.65 -18.38
C ASP A 433 9.42 -16.15 -18.28
N GLU A 434 8.15 -15.75 -18.11
CA GLU A 434 7.76 -14.36 -17.88
C GLU A 434 8.35 -13.84 -16.55
N MET A 435 8.22 -14.62 -15.48
CA MET A 435 8.80 -14.28 -14.18
C MET A 435 10.34 -14.16 -14.25
N THR A 436 11.00 -15.04 -15.01
CA THR A 436 12.46 -14.96 -15.21
C THR A 436 12.84 -13.67 -15.93
N ALA A 437 12.14 -13.31 -17.01
CA ALA A 437 12.39 -12.06 -17.72
C ALA A 437 12.19 -10.85 -16.80
N ARG A 438 11.08 -10.82 -16.04
CA ARG A 438 10.76 -9.76 -15.07
C ARG A 438 11.85 -9.57 -14.01
N LEU A 439 12.36 -10.65 -13.42
CA LEU A 439 13.44 -10.59 -12.41
C LEU A 439 14.80 -10.19 -13.03
N MET A 440 15.09 -10.61 -14.26
CA MET A 440 16.29 -10.18 -14.99
C MET A 440 16.26 -8.70 -15.34
N ASP A 441 15.11 -8.17 -15.78
CA ASP A 441 14.91 -6.75 -16.08
C ASP A 441 15.08 -5.88 -14.83
N ALA A 442 14.71 -6.41 -13.65
CA ALA A 442 14.98 -5.79 -12.36
C ALA A 442 16.45 -5.91 -11.90
N GLY A 443 17.33 -6.53 -12.71
CA GLY A 443 18.77 -6.61 -12.48
C GLY A 443 19.21 -7.73 -11.52
N LEU A 444 18.35 -8.69 -11.22
CA LEU A 444 18.68 -9.82 -10.35
C LEU A 444 19.45 -10.92 -11.08
N GLU A 445 20.23 -11.68 -10.33
CA GLU A 445 20.97 -12.83 -10.84
C GLU A 445 20.16 -14.12 -10.64
N MET A 446 19.86 -14.80 -11.75
CA MET A 446 19.04 -16.01 -11.74
C MET A 446 19.80 -17.21 -11.18
N ARG A 447 19.09 -18.04 -10.41
CA ARG A 447 19.56 -19.32 -9.90
C ARG A 447 18.89 -20.48 -10.64
N PRO A 448 19.39 -21.72 -10.51
CA PRO A 448 18.72 -22.89 -11.08
C PRO A 448 17.26 -22.96 -10.63
N ARG A 449 16.35 -23.14 -11.60
CA ARG A 449 14.92 -23.30 -11.31
C ARG A 449 14.66 -24.59 -10.55
N GLU A 450 13.62 -24.56 -9.74
CA GLU A 450 13.10 -25.71 -9.03
C GLU A 450 11.63 -25.95 -9.42
N THR A 451 11.06 -27.05 -8.97
CA THR A 451 9.66 -27.42 -9.24
C THR A 451 8.95 -27.68 -7.93
N PHE A 452 7.85 -26.96 -7.66
CA PHE A 452 7.03 -27.21 -6.49
C PHE A 452 6.20 -28.47 -6.73
N MET A 453 6.30 -29.44 -5.82
CA MET A 453 5.61 -30.71 -5.93
C MET A 453 4.86 -31.06 -4.65
N ARG A 454 3.75 -31.79 -4.80
CA ARG A 454 2.94 -32.34 -3.71
C ARG A 454 2.68 -33.83 -3.90
N ARG A 455 2.48 -34.55 -2.81
CA ARG A 455 2.04 -35.95 -2.83
C ARG A 455 1.33 -36.35 -1.53
N SER A 456 0.31 -37.21 -1.60
CA SER A 456 -0.19 -37.92 -0.41
C SER A 456 0.84 -38.93 0.11
N LEU A 457 1.11 -38.92 1.42
CA LEU A 457 2.09 -39.79 2.05
C LEU A 457 1.52 -41.18 2.41
N THR A 458 0.19 -41.31 2.49
CA THR A 458 -0.47 -42.55 2.95
C THR A 458 -0.18 -43.77 2.08
N ASP A 459 0.08 -43.56 0.80
CA ASP A 459 0.39 -44.60 -0.19
C ASP A 459 1.78 -44.41 -0.82
N HIS A 460 2.67 -43.65 -0.16
CA HIS A 460 4.00 -43.38 -0.70
C HIS A 460 4.79 -44.68 -0.91
N PRO A 461 5.43 -44.88 -2.09
CA PRO A 461 6.24 -46.07 -2.33
C PRO A 461 7.35 -46.22 -1.29
N ALA A 462 7.49 -47.41 -0.70
CA ALA A 462 8.48 -47.73 0.32
C ALA A 462 9.37 -48.92 -0.12
N PRO A 463 10.28 -48.72 -1.10
CA PRO A 463 11.17 -49.78 -1.54
C PRO A 463 12.17 -50.16 -0.44
N GLU A 464 12.49 -51.45 -0.34
CA GLU A 464 13.55 -51.93 0.54
C GLU A 464 14.94 -51.62 -0.03
N PRO A 465 15.95 -51.36 0.83
CA PRO A 465 17.31 -51.18 0.38
C PRO A 465 17.88 -52.48 -0.21
N PRO A 466 18.85 -52.41 -1.14
CA PRO A 466 19.62 -53.56 -1.55
C PRO A 466 20.32 -54.23 -0.36
N ALA A 467 20.73 -55.50 -0.52
CA ALA A 467 21.49 -56.20 0.52
C ALA A 467 22.79 -55.45 0.88
N GLY A 468 23.11 -55.39 2.17
CA GLY A 468 24.33 -54.76 2.69
C GLY A 468 24.16 -53.32 3.20
N TYR A 469 22.98 -52.72 3.01
CA TYR A 469 22.65 -51.41 3.59
C TYR A 469 21.88 -51.55 4.91
N THR A 470 22.20 -50.70 5.89
CA THR A 470 21.49 -50.59 7.16
C THR A 470 20.77 -49.24 7.23
N ILE A 471 19.52 -49.23 7.66
CA ILE A 471 18.73 -48.00 7.85
C ILE A 471 18.83 -47.57 9.32
N GLU A 472 19.20 -46.32 9.55
CA GLU A 472 19.11 -45.64 10.83
C GLU A 472 18.07 -44.53 10.74
N VAL A 473 17.19 -44.44 11.73
CA VAL A 473 16.16 -43.41 11.85
C VAL A 473 16.30 -42.73 13.21
N SER A 474 16.41 -41.41 13.22
CA SER A 474 16.33 -40.60 14.43
C SER A 474 15.22 -39.57 14.33
N ARG A 475 14.66 -39.18 15.48
CA ARG A 475 13.60 -38.18 15.57
C ARG A 475 13.96 -37.18 16.65
N GLU A 476 13.87 -35.91 16.31
CA GLU A 476 14.11 -34.79 17.22
C GLU A 476 13.01 -33.75 16.98
N ASP A 477 12.18 -33.52 18.00
CA ASP A 477 10.99 -32.66 17.91
C ASP A 477 10.10 -33.04 16.72
N VAL A 478 9.88 -32.12 15.77
CA VAL A 478 9.10 -32.32 14.54
C VAL A 478 9.92 -32.88 13.38
N VAL A 479 11.22 -33.14 13.58
CA VAL A 479 12.18 -33.49 12.54
C VAL A 479 12.54 -34.98 12.58
N ILE A 480 12.51 -35.62 11.41
CA ILE A 480 12.87 -37.03 11.20
C ILE A 480 14.11 -37.06 10.32
N ASP A 481 15.14 -37.77 10.76
CA ASP A 481 16.39 -38.01 10.03
C ASP A 481 16.50 -39.48 9.66
N VAL A 482 16.91 -39.74 8.41
CA VAL A 482 17.15 -41.08 7.88
C VAL A 482 18.55 -41.14 7.29
N ARG A 483 19.29 -42.18 7.67
CA ARG A 483 20.63 -42.50 7.13
C ARG A 483 20.67 -43.95 6.67
N LEU A 484 21.20 -44.16 5.48
CA LEU A 484 21.52 -45.48 4.94
C LEU A 484 23.03 -45.66 5.01
N LEU A 485 23.48 -46.66 5.77
CA LEU A 485 24.88 -47.00 5.92
C LEU A 485 25.24 -48.23 5.08
N PHE A 486 26.37 -48.18 4.38
CA PHE A 486 26.99 -49.33 3.72
C PHE A 486 28.37 -49.55 4.35
N GLU A 487 28.60 -50.74 4.91
CA GLU A 487 29.84 -51.07 5.63
C GLU A 487 30.21 -50.02 6.71
N GLY A 488 29.21 -49.48 7.40
CA GLY A 488 29.38 -48.46 8.45
C GLY A 488 29.61 -47.02 7.95
N THR A 489 29.63 -46.79 6.62
CA THR A 489 29.79 -45.45 6.02
C THR A 489 28.46 -44.97 5.43
N GLU A 490 28.18 -43.67 5.55
CA GLU A 490 26.95 -43.08 5.02
C GLU A 490 26.92 -43.13 3.48
N ALA A 491 25.91 -43.82 2.94
CA ALA A 491 25.68 -43.98 1.51
C ALA A 491 24.57 -43.06 0.99
N ALA A 492 23.53 -42.84 1.79
CA ALA A 492 22.46 -41.89 1.49
C ALA A 492 21.84 -41.37 2.78
N SER A 493 21.28 -40.17 2.72
CA SER A 493 20.63 -39.54 3.87
C SER A 493 19.50 -38.62 3.41
N GLY A 494 18.64 -38.27 4.35
CA GLY A 494 17.60 -37.28 4.15
C GLY A 494 16.92 -36.94 5.46
N ARG A 495 16.28 -35.79 5.48
CA ARG A 495 15.54 -35.28 6.62
C ARG A 495 14.14 -34.88 6.18
N MET A 496 13.18 -34.87 7.09
CA MET A 496 11.82 -34.40 6.86
C MET A 496 11.26 -33.77 8.13
N ALA A 497 10.62 -32.60 8.03
CA ALA A 497 9.88 -32.02 9.15
C ALA A 497 8.38 -32.23 8.96
N VAL A 498 7.66 -32.52 10.05
CA VAL A 498 6.20 -32.68 10.08
C VAL A 498 5.60 -31.52 10.86
N VAL A 499 4.83 -30.66 10.18
CA VAL A 499 4.13 -29.53 10.80
C VAL A 499 2.65 -29.65 10.43
N ASP A 500 1.79 -29.67 11.44
CA ASP A 500 0.36 -29.97 11.30
C ASP A 500 0.14 -31.29 10.54
N SER A 501 -0.51 -31.25 9.38
CA SER A 501 -0.73 -32.42 8.51
C SER A 501 0.23 -32.50 7.32
N ASP A 502 1.20 -31.60 7.21
CA ASP A 502 2.12 -31.52 6.08
C ASP A 502 3.54 -31.96 6.48
N ALA A 503 4.24 -32.64 5.56
CA ALA A 503 5.64 -33.01 5.73
C ALA A 503 6.52 -32.45 4.61
N VAL A 504 7.64 -31.85 4.99
CA VAL A 504 8.57 -31.20 4.06
C VAL A 504 9.93 -31.90 4.11
N PRO A 505 10.34 -32.64 3.06
CA PRO A 505 11.66 -33.24 2.98
C PRO A 505 12.73 -32.18 2.71
N HIS A 506 13.92 -32.41 3.27
CA HIS A 506 15.10 -31.57 3.11
C HIS A 506 16.37 -32.42 3.03
N ARG A 507 17.37 -31.96 2.29
CA ARG A 507 18.71 -32.59 2.15
C ARG A 507 18.69 -34.08 1.79
N VAL A 508 17.78 -34.50 0.91
CA VAL A 508 17.80 -35.86 0.37
C VAL A 508 19.01 -36.02 -0.54
N PHE A 509 19.95 -36.85 -0.14
CA PHE A 509 21.24 -36.97 -0.78
C PHE A 509 21.68 -38.43 -0.90
N THR A 510 22.42 -38.75 -1.97
CA THR A 510 23.10 -40.03 -2.15
C THR A 510 24.53 -39.78 -2.59
N THR A 511 25.48 -40.37 -1.87
CA THR A 511 26.90 -40.18 -2.14
C THR A 511 27.25 -40.70 -3.54
N PRO A 512 28.23 -40.08 -4.24
CA PRO A 512 28.55 -40.43 -5.62
C PRO A 512 28.76 -41.92 -5.89
N ALA A 513 29.43 -42.65 -4.96
CA ALA A 513 29.72 -44.07 -5.09
C ALA A 513 28.46 -44.97 -5.05
N HIS A 514 27.37 -44.49 -4.45
CA HIS A 514 26.15 -45.26 -4.21
C HIS A 514 24.95 -44.77 -5.05
N ARG A 515 25.17 -43.84 -6.00
CA ARG A 515 24.12 -43.33 -6.89
C ARG A 515 23.58 -44.41 -7.83
N ARG A 516 22.35 -44.19 -8.30
CA ARG A 516 21.63 -45.07 -9.27
C ARG A 516 21.33 -46.48 -8.75
N GLN A 517 21.44 -46.72 -7.45
CA GLN A 517 21.05 -47.98 -6.79
C GLN A 517 19.67 -47.92 -6.12
N GLY A 518 18.88 -46.87 -6.38
CA GLY A 518 17.54 -46.70 -5.80
C GLY A 518 17.52 -46.15 -4.37
N LEU A 519 18.68 -45.85 -3.76
CA LEU A 519 18.76 -45.43 -2.36
C LEU A 519 17.97 -44.17 -2.04
N GLY A 520 17.92 -43.18 -2.93
CA GLY A 520 17.07 -41.99 -2.73
C GLY A 520 15.58 -42.34 -2.62
N SER A 521 15.11 -43.35 -3.35
CA SER A 521 13.74 -43.85 -3.21
C SER A 521 13.51 -44.55 -1.87
N VAL A 522 14.53 -45.24 -1.34
CA VAL A 522 14.48 -45.87 -0.02
C VAL A 522 14.42 -44.82 1.08
N VAL A 523 15.30 -43.81 1.04
CA VAL A 523 15.29 -42.68 2.00
C VAL A 523 13.91 -42.03 2.03
N MET A 524 13.37 -41.64 0.87
CA MET A 524 12.06 -41.01 0.78
C MET A 524 10.93 -41.92 1.28
N GLY A 525 10.98 -43.22 0.97
CA GLY A 525 10.00 -44.19 1.44
C GLY A 525 9.99 -44.36 2.96
N VAL A 526 11.19 -44.39 3.57
CA VAL A 526 11.32 -44.41 5.03
C VAL A 526 10.81 -43.10 5.62
N LEU A 527 11.27 -41.95 5.14
CA LEU A 527 10.81 -40.63 5.63
C LEU A 527 9.28 -40.50 5.55
N ALA A 528 8.68 -40.86 4.41
CA ALA A 528 7.24 -40.79 4.23
C ALA A 528 6.47 -41.69 5.20
N ARG A 529 6.95 -42.91 5.44
CA ARG A 529 6.34 -43.83 6.42
C ARG A 529 6.41 -43.25 7.84
N GLU A 530 7.56 -42.73 8.23
CA GLU A 530 7.75 -42.15 9.56
C GLU A 530 6.92 -40.87 9.74
N ALA A 531 6.82 -40.04 8.70
CA ALA A 531 5.99 -38.84 8.71
C ALA A 531 4.50 -39.17 8.79
N ALA A 532 4.03 -40.18 8.03
CA ALA A 532 2.65 -40.66 8.11
C ALA A 532 2.32 -41.21 9.50
N ALA A 533 3.27 -41.93 10.13
CA ALA A 533 3.13 -42.38 11.51
C ALA A 533 3.07 -41.22 12.53
N ALA A 534 3.68 -40.07 12.20
CA ALA A 534 3.62 -38.84 12.98
C ALA A 534 2.38 -37.98 12.69
N GLY A 535 1.47 -38.41 11.80
CA GLY A 535 0.21 -37.72 11.49
C GLY A 535 0.22 -36.89 10.21
N ALA A 536 1.33 -36.88 9.46
CA ALA A 536 1.36 -36.22 8.16
C ALA A 536 0.47 -36.93 7.13
N VAL A 537 -0.29 -36.16 6.37
CA VAL A 537 -1.14 -36.62 5.27
C VAL A 537 -0.48 -36.29 3.94
N ASP A 538 0.03 -35.08 3.80
CA ASP A 538 0.58 -34.55 2.56
C ASP A 538 2.08 -34.27 2.68
N GLY A 539 2.78 -34.46 1.58
CA GLY A 539 4.17 -34.10 1.39
C GLY A 539 4.28 -32.91 0.45
N LEU A 540 5.13 -31.93 0.79
CA LEU A 540 5.39 -30.74 -0.01
C LEU A 540 6.89 -30.54 -0.21
N LEU A 541 7.37 -30.32 -1.43
CA LEU A 541 8.79 -30.09 -1.70
C LEU A 541 9.06 -29.18 -2.88
N PHE A 542 10.23 -28.53 -2.88
CA PHE A 542 10.80 -27.93 -4.09
C PHE A 542 11.89 -28.87 -4.62
N ALA A 543 11.69 -29.36 -5.83
CA ALA A 543 12.59 -30.30 -6.49
C ALA A 543 13.61 -29.54 -7.34
N THR A 544 14.90 -29.79 -7.11
CA THR A 544 15.94 -29.41 -8.06
C THR A 544 15.78 -30.17 -9.37
N ALA A 545 16.37 -29.67 -10.46
CA ALA A 545 16.38 -30.34 -11.76
C ALA A 545 16.91 -31.79 -11.67
N ASP A 546 17.93 -32.03 -10.83
CA ASP A 546 18.50 -33.37 -10.60
C ASP A 546 17.58 -34.28 -9.78
N GLY A 547 16.81 -33.73 -8.84
CA GLY A 547 15.88 -34.46 -7.99
C GLY A 547 14.54 -34.78 -8.66
N LEU A 548 14.10 -33.96 -9.63
CA LEU A 548 12.80 -34.06 -10.28
C LEU A 548 12.49 -35.46 -10.86
N PRO A 549 13.42 -36.19 -11.53
CA PRO A 549 13.14 -37.54 -12.02
C PRO A 549 12.84 -38.55 -10.90
N LEU A 550 13.48 -38.42 -9.73
CA LEU A 550 13.22 -39.27 -8.57
C LEU A 550 11.81 -39.04 -8.03
N TYR A 551 11.42 -37.78 -7.81
CA TYR A 551 10.12 -37.46 -7.23
C TYR A 551 8.98 -37.82 -8.17
N ARG A 552 9.11 -37.58 -9.48
CA ARG A 552 8.12 -38.07 -10.47
C ARG A 552 7.98 -39.60 -10.43
N LYS A 553 9.07 -40.36 -10.31
CA LYS A 553 9.04 -41.82 -10.19
C LYS A 553 8.31 -42.27 -8.91
N LEU A 554 8.43 -41.50 -7.83
CA LEU A 554 7.73 -41.74 -6.56
C LEU A 554 6.29 -41.23 -6.57
N GLY A 555 5.79 -40.71 -7.71
CA GLY A 555 4.41 -40.26 -7.88
C GLY A 555 4.13 -38.89 -7.27
N TRP A 556 5.14 -38.03 -7.14
CA TRP A 556 4.92 -36.64 -6.77
C TRP A 556 4.38 -35.86 -7.98
N GLU A 557 3.37 -35.04 -7.73
CA GLU A 557 2.68 -34.23 -8.74
C GLU A 557 3.19 -32.81 -8.72
N ILE A 558 3.25 -32.18 -9.90
CA ILE A 558 3.73 -30.80 -10.06
C ILE A 558 2.60 -29.84 -9.68
N VAL A 559 2.92 -28.90 -8.80
CA VAL A 559 2.04 -27.78 -8.44
C VAL A 559 2.37 -26.56 -9.31
N SER A 560 3.66 -26.20 -9.39
CA SER A 560 4.15 -25.06 -10.19
C SER A 560 5.66 -25.18 -10.46
N ASP A 561 6.18 -24.30 -11.32
CA ASP A 561 7.60 -24.00 -11.33
C ASP A 561 7.98 -23.09 -10.15
N VAL A 562 9.26 -23.02 -9.83
CA VAL A 562 9.82 -22.13 -8.80
C VAL A 562 11.01 -21.40 -9.40
N VAL A 563 10.88 -20.08 -9.50
CA VAL A 563 11.92 -19.18 -10.01
C VAL A 563 12.66 -18.59 -8.82
N ILE A 564 13.99 -18.69 -8.83
CA ILE A 564 14.85 -18.24 -7.73
C ILE A 564 15.86 -17.23 -8.28
N ALA A 565 16.00 -16.10 -7.61
CA ALA A 565 16.98 -15.07 -7.97
C ALA A 565 17.62 -14.43 -6.73
N SER A 566 18.79 -13.82 -6.91
CA SER A 566 19.51 -13.12 -5.85
C SER A 566 19.93 -11.72 -6.27
N ASN A 567 19.87 -10.76 -5.34
CA ASN A 567 20.33 -9.40 -5.57
C ASN A 567 21.83 -9.28 -5.24
N THR A 568 22.68 -9.40 -6.25
CA THR A 568 24.15 -9.27 -6.09
C THR A 568 24.66 -7.83 -6.23
N LYS A 569 23.78 -6.88 -6.63
CA LYS A 569 24.12 -5.48 -6.96
C LYS A 569 23.47 -4.42 -6.06
N GLY A 570 22.74 -4.82 -5.01
CA GLY A 570 21.88 -3.93 -4.21
C GLY A 570 22.58 -2.75 -3.50
N LYS A 571 21.77 -1.81 -3.00
CA LYS A 571 22.20 -0.59 -2.27
C LYS A 571 23.21 -0.94 -1.16
N HIS A 572 24.34 -0.23 -1.12
CA HIS A 572 25.26 -0.22 0.01
C HIS A 572 24.80 0.86 1.00
N ASP A 573 24.18 0.45 2.11
CA ASP A 573 24.56 0.81 3.48
C ASP A 573 23.50 0.37 4.50
N ARG A 574 23.98 -0.04 5.68
CA ARG A 574 23.20 -0.49 6.84
C ARG A 574 22.66 0.67 7.66
#